data_AF-A0A4Q5QCC2-F1
#
_entry.id   AF-A0A4Q5QCC2-F1
#
_cell.length_a   1.000
_cell.length_b   1.000
_cell.length_c   1.000
_cell.angle_alpha   90.00
_cell.angle_beta   90.00
_cell.angle_gamma   90.00
#
_symmetry.space_group_name_H-M   'P 1'
#
loop_
_entity.id
_entity.type
_entity.pdbx_description
1 polymer ?
#
loop_
_entity_poly.entity_id
_entity_poly.type
_entity_poly.pdbx_seq_one_letter_code
_entity_poly.pdbx_strand_id
1 'polypeptide(L)'
;GLILMNPPFSRSVGRGSDALAAVRHLQAALKRLLPGGRLVAVMPDWFANSARMADIWAMTFAGMALRTSIRLTNGYGKHGTGVSVRLYVIDKAVGDTTTVTISRRNVGELIEALIVPKRGSPQIEALGTPVKRGGAVSLLRAMKSRPAVAPRIFRAPTRNEVLPVGYQVLETPAPIAEQVGVYLPYRPSRIVFEAAGEHPTSLVESVAMGSIPAPIPSHIPHLPERTVSERLLSSSQLETVVYAGHAWTQFIPGMFTCDKEGVGLVLDAAGRQYRKGFFLGDGTGAGKGRQVAAIILDNWLAGRRKAIWVSKNEALHADAVRDWTALGGMAADVQPLSRWKIDEPVT
;
A
#
# COMPACT_ATOMS: atom_id res chain seq x y z
N GLY A 1 -12.54 1.78 -19.37
CA GLY A 1 -11.92 2.90 -18.65
C GLY A 1 -10.83 3.52 -19.49
N LEU A 2 -10.69 4.84 -19.41
CA LEU A 2 -9.60 5.61 -20.02
C LEU A 2 -8.85 6.35 -18.91
N ILE A 3 -7.53 6.30 -18.91
CA ILE A 3 -6.67 7.14 -18.06
C ILE A 3 -5.81 8.01 -18.99
N LEU A 4 -5.76 9.32 -18.72
CA LEU A 4 -4.84 10.26 -19.35
C LEU A 4 -3.92 10.82 -18.27
N MET A 5 -2.62 10.84 -18.50
CA MET A 5 -1.67 11.32 -17.49
C MET A 5 -0.42 11.99 -18.07
N ASN A 6 0.09 12.95 -17.31
CA ASN A 6 1.38 13.60 -17.52
C ASN A 6 2.15 13.58 -16.19
N PRO A 7 2.73 12.42 -15.79
CA PRO A 7 3.43 12.29 -14.52
C PRO A 7 4.67 13.18 -14.44
N PRO A 8 5.12 13.55 -13.22
CA PRO A 8 6.38 14.26 -13.05
C PRO A 8 7.56 13.41 -13.54
N PHE A 9 8.44 14.00 -14.35
CA PHE A 9 9.54 13.29 -15.03
C PHE A 9 10.70 12.91 -14.13
N SER A 10 11.05 13.80 -13.22
CA SER A 10 12.02 13.60 -12.17
C SER A 10 11.59 14.43 -10.95
N ARG A 11 12.18 14.13 -9.80
CA ARG A 11 12.16 15.04 -8.65
C ARG A 11 13.60 15.49 -8.40
N SER A 12 13.89 16.79 -8.53
CA SER A 12 15.11 17.39 -8.00
C SER A 12 15.03 18.92 -7.93
N VAL A 13 14.79 19.45 -6.72
CA VAL A 13 15.70 20.32 -5.93
C VAL A 13 15.27 20.09 -4.47
N GLY A 14 16.16 19.55 -3.61
CA GLY A 14 15.91 19.35 -2.17
C GLY A 14 15.29 18.02 -1.67
N ARG A 15 14.83 17.11 -2.55
CA ARG A 15 14.03 15.90 -2.18
C ARG A 15 14.66 14.53 -2.51
N GLY A 16 15.97 14.48 -2.78
CA GLY A 16 16.63 13.29 -3.33
C GLY A 16 16.32 13.09 -4.82
N SER A 17 17.31 12.63 -5.60
CA SER A 17 17.14 12.45 -7.04
C SER A 17 16.29 11.21 -7.32
N ASP A 18 15.04 11.44 -7.68
CA ASP A 18 14.15 10.34 -8.06
C ASP A 18 13.98 10.28 -9.57
N ALA A 19 14.96 9.63 -10.20
CA ALA A 19 15.02 9.50 -11.64
C ALA A 19 13.91 8.59 -12.22
N LEU A 20 13.18 7.82 -11.40
CA LEU A 20 12.14 6.88 -11.87
C LEU A 20 10.71 7.29 -11.48
N ALA A 21 10.50 8.55 -11.06
CA ALA A 21 9.21 9.08 -10.68
C ALA A 21 8.09 8.78 -11.70
N ALA A 22 8.33 9.11 -12.97
CA ALA A 22 7.35 8.89 -14.02
C ALA A 22 6.92 7.42 -14.16
N VAL A 23 7.86 6.48 -14.08
CA VAL A 23 7.61 5.04 -14.23
C VAL A 23 6.70 4.53 -13.13
N ARG A 24 6.89 4.98 -11.89
CA ARG A 24 6.05 4.54 -10.76
C ARG A 24 4.62 5.04 -10.89
N HIS A 25 4.43 6.29 -11.28
CA HIS A 25 3.08 6.81 -11.56
C HIS A 25 2.41 6.02 -12.68
N LEU A 26 3.15 5.69 -13.75
CA LEU A 26 2.65 4.89 -14.87
C LEU A 26 2.20 3.49 -14.40
N GLN A 27 3.04 2.77 -13.66
CA GLN A 27 2.70 1.43 -13.13
C GLN A 27 1.48 1.47 -12.21
N ALA A 28 1.37 2.48 -11.35
CA ALA A 28 0.25 2.64 -10.44
C ALA A 28 -1.07 2.90 -11.18
N ALA A 29 -1.02 3.61 -12.32
CA ALA A 29 -2.17 3.85 -13.17
C ALA A 29 -2.58 2.59 -13.96
N LEU A 30 -1.61 1.83 -14.51
CA LEU A 30 -1.86 0.56 -15.20
C LEU A 30 -2.50 -0.50 -14.28
N LYS A 31 -2.11 -0.54 -13.01
CA LYS A 31 -2.73 -1.43 -12.00
C LYS A 31 -4.23 -1.13 -11.82
N ARG A 32 -4.62 0.15 -11.78
CA ARG A 32 -6.01 0.59 -11.58
C ARG A 32 -6.87 0.53 -12.85
N LEU A 33 -6.26 0.48 -14.03
CA LEU A 33 -6.97 0.40 -15.29
C LEU A 33 -7.77 -0.91 -15.37
N LEU A 34 -9.03 -0.87 -15.80
CA LEU A 34 -9.85 -2.08 -16.00
C LEU A 34 -9.32 -2.90 -17.20
N PRO A 35 -9.53 -4.24 -17.25
CA PRO A 35 -9.24 -5.04 -18.43
C PRO A 35 -9.89 -4.48 -19.70
N GLY A 36 -9.12 -4.42 -20.80
CA GLY A 36 -9.55 -3.76 -22.05
C GLY A 36 -9.60 -2.22 -21.98
N GLY A 37 -9.27 -1.62 -20.84
CA GLY A 37 -9.11 -0.18 -20.69
C GLY A 37 -7.83 0.33 -21.37
N ARG A 38 -7.81 1.64 -21.63
CA ARG A 38 -6.69 2.35 -22.25
C ARG A 38 -6.06 3.37 -21.30
N LEU A 39 -4.74 3.47 -21.33
CA LEU A 39 -3.99 4.54 -20.70
C LEU A 39 -3.15 5.27 -21.74
N VAL A 40 -3.15 6.60 -21.67
CA VAL A 40 -2.29 7.47 -22.46
C VAL A 40 -1.41 8.28 -21.52
N ALA A 41 -0.09 8.17 -21.67
CA ALA A 41 0.87 8.83 -20.79
C ALA A 41 1.90 9.64 -21.56
N VAL A 42 2.16 10.86 -21.08
CA VAL A 42 3.34 11.63 -21.44
C VAL A 42 4.48 11.26 -20.50
N MET A 43 5.53 10.65 -21.02
CA MET A 43 6.65 10.10 -20.26
C MET A 43 7.95 10.84 -20.62
N PRO A 44 8.97 10.78 -19.75
CA PRO A 44 10.29 11.30 -20.06
C PRO A 44 10.94 10.58 -21.25
N ASP A 45 11.78 11.28 -22.01
CA ASP A 45 12.45 10.68 -23.19
C ASP A 45 13.33 9.47 -22.87
N TRP A 46 13.90 9.44 -21.66
CA TRP A 46 14.75 8.33 -21.21
C TRP A 46 13.97 7.04 -20.95
N PHE A 47 12.63 7.08 -20.78
CA PHE A 47 11.83 5.89 -20.59
C PHE A 47 11.50 5.27 -21.96
N ALA A 48 12.36 4.36 -22.43
CA ALA A 48 12.26 3.72 -23.75
C ALA A 48 12.64 2.24 -23.67
N ASN A 49 12.13 1.44 -24.60
CA ASN A 49 12.61 0.06 -24.80
C ASN A 49 14.08 0.09 -25.22
N SER A 50 14.98 -0.14 -24.27
CA SER A 50 16.42 -0.01 -24.42
C SER A 50 17.12 -0.96 -23.46
N ALA A 51 18.36 -1.35 -23.74
CA ALA A 51 19.12 -2.26 -22.88
C ALA A 51 19.18 -1.78 -21.42
N ARG A 52 19.37 -0.46 -21.22
CA ARG A 52 19.42 0.14 -19.88
C ARG A 52 18.11 -0.01 -19.11
N MET A 53 16.97 -0.03 -19.79
CA MET A 53 15.63 -0.04 -19.20
C MET A 53 14.90 -1.38 -19.41
N ALA A 54 15.57 -2.43 -19.86
CA ALA A 54 14.94 -3.67 -20.31
C ALA A 54 14.04 -4.29 -19.23
N ASP A 55 14.54 -4.43 -18.00
CA ASP A 55 13.80 -5.02 -16.89
C ASP A 55 12.59 -4.18 -16.47
N ILE A 56 12.79 -2.87 -16.36
CA ILE A 56 11.74 -1.91 -16.00
C ILE A 56 10.66 -1.88 -17.08
N TRP A 57 11.06 -1.93 -18.35
CA TRP A 57 10.17 -1.98 -19.50
C TRP A 57 9.32 -3.25 -19.47
N ALA A 58 9.97 -4.43 -19.37
CA ALA A 58 9.31 -5.72 -19.32
C ALA A 58 8.30 -5.80 -18.15
N MET A 59 8.70 -5.33 -16.96
CA MET A 59 7.83 -5.31 -15.78
C MET A 59 6.65 -4.33 -15.95
N THR A 60 6.89 -3.14 -16.51
CA THR A 60 5.86 -2.11 -16.66
C THR A 60 4.79 -2.53 -17.67
N PHE A 61 5.20 -3.20 -18.75
CA PHE A 61 4.31 -3.62 -19.82
C PHE A 61 3.84 -5.08 -19.70
N ALA A 62 4.12 -5.76 -18.58
CA ALA A 62 3.61 -7.09 -18.32
C ALA A 62 2.07 -7.13 -18.38
N GLY A 63 1.52 -7.92 -19.31
CA GLY A 63 0.07 -8.01 -19.54
C GLY A 63 -0.55 -6.79 -20.24
N MET A 64 0.28 -5.94 -20.86
CA MET A 64 -0.14 -4.74 -21.57
C MET A 64 0.22 -4.84 -23.07
N ALA A 65 -0.50 -4.09 -23.89
CA ALA A 65 -0.22 -3.95 -25.32
C ALA A 65 0.12 -2.50 -25.61
N LEU A 66 1.31 -2.26 -26.14
CA LEU A 66 1.73 -0.93 -26.55
C LEU A 66 1.21 -0.65 -27.96
N ARG A 67 0.21 0.25 -28.06
CA ARG A 67 -0.46 0.57 -29.33
C ARG A 67 0.23 1.66 -30.12
N THR A 68 0.86 2.60 -29.42
CA THR A 68 1.51 3.76 -30.05
C THR A 68 2.66 4.23 -29.17
N SER A 69 3.81 4.48 -29.81
CA SER A 69 4.96 5.15 -29.21
C SER A 69 5.31 6.36 -30.08
N ILE A 70 5.32 7.54 -29.48
CA ILE A 70 5.71 8.78 -30.15
C ILE A 70 6.80 9.45 -29.31
N ARG A 71 7.78 10.05 -29.98
CA ARG A 71 8.79 10.92 -29.38
C ARG A 71 8.64 12.33 -29.95
N LEU A 72 8.49 13.31 -29.07
CA LEU A 72 8.45 14.73 -29.42
C LEU A 72 9.71 15.40 -28.88
N THR A 73 10.54 15.96 -29.76
CA THR A 73 11.79 16.61 -29.32
C THR A 73 11.59 18.00 -28.73
N ASN A 74 10.50 18.68 -29.09
CA ASN A 74 10.09 19.99 -28.59
C ASN A 74 8.57 20.05 -28.33
N GLY A 75 8.06 19.11 -27.53
CA GLY A 75 6.63 19.01 -27.22
C GLY A 75 6.06 20.17 -26.39
N TYR A 76 6.89 20.78 -25.55
CA TYR A 76 6.52 21.87 -24.63
C TYR A 76 7.14 23.22 -24.98
N GLY A 77 7.64 23.40 -26.21
CA GLY A 77 8.35 24.62 -26.61
C GLY A 77 7.56 25.92 -26.40
N LYS A 78 6.22 25.89 -26.56
CA LYS A 78 5.33 27.04 -26.28
C LYS A 78 5.22 27.39 -24.79
N HIS A 79 5.59 26.47 -23.91
CA HIS A 79 5.56 26.61 -22.45
C HIS A 79 6.97 26.78 -21.85
N GLY A 80 7.96 27.16 -22.67
CA GLY A 80 9.29 27.55 -22.20
C GLY A 80 10.24 26.40 -21.86
N THR A 81 9.93 25.15 -22.24
CA THR A 81 10.84 24.01 -22.00
C THR A 81 11.10 23.22 -23.28
N GLY A 82 12.39 23.03 -23.60
CA GLY A 82 12.85 22.24 -24.76
C GLY A 82 13.05 20.75 -24.45
N VAL A 83 12.43 20.25 -23.38
CA VAL A 83 12.62 18.86 -22.93
C VAL A 83 11.92 17.91 -23.90
N SER A 84 12.66 16.93 -24.41
CA SER A 84 12.09 15.85 -25.22
C SER A 84 11.21 14.93 -24.38
N VAL A 85 10.10 14.47 -24.96
CA VAL A 85 9.10 13.64 -24.27
C VAL A 85 8.63 12.50 -25.14
N ARG A 86 8.05 11.49 -24.51
CA ARG A 86 7.42 10.35 -25.17
C ARG A 86 5.93 10.31 -24.86
N LEU A 87 5.12 10.00 -25.86
CA LEU A 87 3.69 9.73 -25.68
C LEU A 87 3.44 8.25 -25.95
N TYR A 88 2.84 7.58 -24.97
CA TYR A 88 2.50 6.17 -25.05
C TYR A 88 1.00 5.96 -25.01
N VAL A 89 0.49 5.12 -25.90
CA VAL A 89 -0.89 4.61 -25.87
C VAL A 89 -0.85 3.13 -25.52
N ILE A 90 -1.43 2.77 -24.38
CA ILE A 90 -1.27 1.46 -23.75
C ILE A 90 -2.65 0.87 -23.48
N ASP A 91 -2.90 -0.34 -23.96
CA ASP A 91 -4.11 -1.09 -23.63
C ASP A 91 -3.80 -2.15 -22.57
N LYS A 92 -4.71 -2.33 -21.61
CA LYS A 92 -4.64 -3.43 -20.64
C LYS A 92 -5.16 -4.73 -21.28
N ALA A 93 -4.33 -5.28 -22.13
CA ALA A 93 -4.52 -6.54 -22.82
C ALA A 93 -3.14 -7.15 -23.10
N VAL A 94 -3.04 -8.47 -23.12
CA VAL A 94 -1.80 -9.13 -23.55
C VAL A 94 -1.58 -8.83 -25.02
N GLY A 95 -0.43 -8.25 -25.36
CA GLY A 95 -0.09 -7.93 -26.74
C GLY A 95 1.36 -7.52 -26.90
N ASP A 96 1.70 -7.06 -28.10
CA ASP A 96 3.05 -6.62 -28.41
C ASP A 96 3.41 -5.36 -27.62
N THR A 97 4.64 -5.33 -27.11
CA THR A 97 5.23 -4.19 -26.39
C THR A 97 6.37 -3.57 -27.20
N THR A 98 6.68 -4.15 -28.35
CA THR A 98 7.59 -3.60 -29.35
C THR A 98 6.76 -2.83 -30.37
N THR A 99 7.11 -1.57 -30.59
CA THR A 99 6.42 -0.76 -31.61
C THR A 99 7.39 0.27 -32.17
N VAL A 100 7.20 0.64 -33.43
CA VAL A 100 7.98 1.70 -34.07
C VAL A 100 7.65 3.02 -33.38
N THR A 101 8.69 3.76 -32.98
CA THR A 101 8.51 5.07 -32.37
C THR A 101 8.45 6.15 -33.45
N ILE A 102 7.32 6.84 -33.56
CA ILE A 102 7.17 7.99 -34.46
C ILE A 102 7.90 9.17 -33.82
N SER A 103 8.92 9.72 -34.48
CA SER A 103 9.66 10.87 -33.97
C SER A 103 9.31 12.14 -34.75
N ARG A 104 8.93 13.21 -34.06
CA ARG A 104 8.60 14.53 -34.64
C ARG A 104 9.12 15.66 -33.75
N ARG A 105 9.23 16.87 -34.29
CA ARG A 105 9.71 18.02 -33.51
C ARG A 105 8.65 18.52 -32.54
N ASN A 106 7.42 18.69 -33.01
CA ASN A 106 6.34 19.29 -32.25
C ASN A 106 4.99 18.62 -32.59
N VAL A 107 3.93 19.02 -31.88
CA VAL A 107 2.58 18.47 -32.08
C VAL A 107 2.03 18.76 -33.48
N GLY A 108 2.36 19.91 -34.09
CA GLY A 108 1.90 20.25 -35.44
C GLY A 108 2.36 19.24 -36.48
N GLU A 109 3.64 18.88 -36.46
CA GLU A 109 4.23 17.87 -37.36
C GLU A 109 3.77 16.43 -37.06
N LEU A 110 3.20 16.19 -35.87
CA LEU A 110 2.66 14.89 -35.48
C LEU A 110 1.28 14.63 -36.11
N ILE A 111 0.46 15.68 -36.28
CA ILE A 111 -0.95 15.53 -36.69
C ILE A 111 -1.07 14.75 -38.01
N GLU A 112 -0.20 15.04 -38.98
CA GLU A 112 -0.22 14.39 -40.29
C GLU A 112 0.16 12.90 -40.24
N ALA A 113 0.91 12.47 -39.23
CA ALA A 113 1.39 11.10 -39.07
C ALA A 113 0.62 10.32 -37.99
N LEU A 114 -0.32 10.95 -37.28
CA LEU A 114 -0.99 10.36 -36.13
C LEU A 114 -2.14 9.44 -36.57
N ILE A 115 -1.94 8.14 -36.41
CA ILE A 115 -3.02 7.15 -36.52
C ILE A 115 -3.52 6.84 -35.11
N VAL A 116 -4.78 7.19 -34.82
CA VAL A 116 -5.39 6.90 -33.52
C VAL A 116 -5.95 5.47 -33.54
N PRO A 117 -5.33 4.50 -32.82
CA PRO A 117 -5.83 3.13 -32.82
C PRO A 117 -7.22 3.08 -32.18
N LYS A 118 -8.11 2.23 -32.71
CA LYS A 118 -9.42 1.99 -32.09
C LYS A 118 -9.23 1.52 -30.64
N ARG A 119 -10.09 1.99 -29.73
CA ARG A 119 -10.08 1.57 -28.32
C ARG A 119 -10.69 0.17 -28.19
N GLY A 120 -10.10 -0.64 -27.33
CA GLY A 120 -10.76 -1.85 -26.84
C GLY A 120 -12.02 -1.48 -26.03
N SER A 121 -13.02 -2.35 -26.07
CA SER A 121 -14.17 -2.22 -25.17
C SER A 121 -13.72 -2.67 -23.78
N PRO A 122 -13.80 -1.80 -22.75
CA PRO A 122 -13.52 -2.25 -21.39
C PRO A 122 -14.51 -3.34 -21.03
N GLN A 123 -14.00 -4.49 -20.61
CA GLN A 123 -14.84 -5.57 -20.10
C GLN A 123 -15.30 -5.15 -18.72
N ILE A 124 -16.54 -4.66 -18.64
CA ILE A 124 -17.28 -4.66 -17.39
C ILE A 124 -17.72 -6.10 -17.23
N GLU A 125 -17.09 -6.86 -16.34
CA GLU A 125 -17.63 -8.15 -15.95
C GLU A 125 -19.00 -7.89 -15.32
N ALA A 126 -20.06 -8.18 -16.06
CA ALA A 126 -21.38 -8.35 -15.47
C ALA A 126 -21.25 -9.45 -14.42
N LEU A 127 -21.70 -9.19 -13.19
CA LEU A 127 -21.82 -10.18 -12.13
C LEU A 127 -22.60 -11.37 -12.69
N GLY A 128 -21.90 -12.46 -13.01
CA GLY A 128 -22.49 -13.62 -13.66
C GLY A 128 -23.49 -14.29 -12.72
N THR A 129 -24.74 -14.40 -13.16
CA THR A 129 -25.72 -15.31 -12.55
C THR A 129 -25.19 -16.74 -12.53
N PRO A 130 -25.41 -17.52 -11.46
CA PRO A 130 -24.88 -18.86 -11.35
C PRO A 130 -25.55 -19.77 -12.38
N VAL A 131 -24.74 -20.35 -13.27
CA VAL A 131 -25.20 -21.32 -14.27
C VAL A 131 -25.56 -22.63 -13.57
N LYS A 132 -26.83 -23.05 -13.67
CA LYS A 132 -27.28 -24.38 -13.24
C LYS A 132 -26.58 -25.45 -14.07
N ARG A 133 -25.88 -26.37 -13.41
CA ARG A 133 -25.36 -27.59 -14.05
C ARG A 133 -26.53 -28.54 -14.31
N GLY A 134 -26.96 -28.64 -15.57
CA GLY A 134 -27.83 -29.70 -16.08
C GLY A 134 -27.01 -30.63 -16.98
N GLY A 135 -27.02 -31.91 -16.68
CA GLY A 135 -26.30 -32.94 -17.43
C GLY A 135 -27.04 -33.40 -18.68
N ALA A 136 -26.26 -33.87 -19.66
CA ALA A 136 -26.56 -35.03 -20.50
C ALA A 136 -25.28 -35.34 -21.30
N VAL A 137 -24.81 -36.59 -21.21
CA VAL A 137 -23.75 -37.11 -22.06
C VAL A 137 -24.38 -37.47 -23.40
N SER A 138 -23.94 -36.84 -24.49
CA SER A 138 -24.25 -37.30 -25.84
C SER A 138 -22.98 -37.85 -26.48
N LEU A 139 -23.01 -39.15 -26.76
CA LEU A 139 -22.08 -39.81 -27.67
C LEU A 139 -22.33 -39.31 -29.10
N LEU A 140 -21.28 -39.24 -29.92
CA LEU A 140 -21.21 -38.85 -31.34
C LEU A 140 -21.01 -37.34 -31.62
N ARG A 141 -19.74 -36.92 -31.77
CA ARG A 141 -19.22 -36.28 -33.00
C ARG A 141 -17.70 -36.11 -32.93
N ALA A 142 -17.00 -36.74 -33.86
CA ALA A 142 -15.58 -36.49 -34.12
C ALA A 142 -15.40 -35.09 -34.72
N MET A 143 -14.58 -34.24 -34.09
CA MET A 143 -13.92 -33.08 -34.71
C MET A 143 -12.70 -32.69 -33.86
N LYS A 144 -11.56 -32.53 -34.55
CA LYS A 144 -10.22 -32.20 -34.03
C LYS A 144 -10.24 -31.25 -32.81
N SER A 145 -9.88 -31.76 -31.63
CA SER A 145 -9.70 -30.94 -30.43
C SER A 145 -8.29 -30.35 -30.39
N ARG A 146 -8.20 -29.02 -30.46
CA ARG A 146 -7.05 -28.27 -29.91
C ARG A 146 -6.87 -28.63 -28.43
N PRO A 147 -5.63 -28.63 -27.88
CA PRO A 147 -5.44 -28.89 -26.46
C PRO A 147 -6.25 -27.88 -25.65
N ALA A 148 -7.06 -28.39 -24.72
CA ALA A 148 -7.86 -27.59 -23.82
C ALA A 148 -6.91 -26.67 -23.03
N VAL A 149 -7.11 -25.35 -23.19
CA VAL A 149 -6.45 -24.34 -22.37
C VAL A 149 -6.74 -24.69 -20.91
N ALA A 150 -5.69 -24.91 -20.13
CA ALA A 150 -5.79 -25.20 -18.71
C ALA A 150 -6.78 -24.22 -18.04
N PRO A 151 -7.65 -24.67 -17.12
CA PRO A 151 -8.64 -23.82 -16.50
C PRO A 151 -7.93 -22.60 -15.91
N ARG A 152 -8.22 -21.42 -16.47
CA ARG A 152 -7.80 -20.16 -15.89
C ARG A 152 -8.43 -20.13 -14.50
N ILE A 153 -7.60 -20.27 -13.47
CA ILE A 153 -8.01 -20.07 -12.09
C ILE A 153 -8.55 -18.65 -12.01
N PHE A 154 -9.87 -18.52 -12.04
CA PHE A 154 -10.56 -17.25 -11.86
C PHE A 154 -10.36 -16.87 -10.41
N ARG A 155 -9.32 -16.09 -10.14
CA ARG A 155 -9.19 -15.40 -8.86
C ARG A 155 -10.25 -14.31 -8.89
N ALA A 156 -11.28 -14.45 -8.06
CA ALA A 156 -12.23 -13.38 -7.82
C ALA A 156 -11.45 -12.06 -7.60
N PRO A 157 -11.99 -10.89 -8.04
CA PRO A 157 -11.36 -9.61 -7.72
C PRO A 157 -11.12 -9.58 -6.22
N THR A 158 -9.85 -9.47 -5.80
CA THR A 158 -9.53 -9.45 -4.37
C THR A 158 -10.19 -8.21 -3.79
N ARG A 159 -11.32 -8.40 -3.10
CA ARG A 159 -11.90 -7.36 -2.26
C ARG A 159 -10.86 -7.02 -1.22
N ASN A 160 -10.66 -5.73 -1.02
CA ASN A 160 -9.75 -5.21 -0.01
C ASN A 160 -10.41 -3.99 0.62
N GLU A 161 -11.67 -4.20 1.02
CA GLU A 161 -12.48 -3.20 1.70
C GLU A 161 -11.88 -2.94 3.08
N VAL A 162 -12.11 -1.74 3.60
CA VAL A 162 -11.72 -1.40 4.97
C VAL A 162 -12.82 -1.89 5.88
N LEU A 163 -12.53 -2.92 6.67
CA LEU A 163 -13.50 -3.63 7.51
C LEU A 163 -13.06 -3.60 8.97
N PRO A 164 -14.00 -3.70 9.92
CA PRO A 164 -13.65 -3.89 11.33
C PRO A 164 -12.87 -5.19 11.50
N VAL A 165 -11.76 -5.14 12.22
CA VAL A 165 -10.98 -6.31 12.63
C VAL A 165 -11.67 -6.92 13.84
N GLY A 166 -12.57 -7.86 13.59
CA GLY A 166 -13.32 -8.55 14.64
C GLY A 166 -12.42 -9.41 15.54
N TYR A 167 -12.69 -9.37 16.84
CA TYR A 167 -12.10 -10.24 17.85
C TYR A 167 -13.12 -10.52 18.96
N GLN A 168 -12.95 -11.65 19.64
CA GLN A 168 -13.71 -12.00 20.83
C GLN A 168 -12.95 -11.52 22.07
N VAL A 169 -13.66 -10.92 23.02
CA VAL A 169 -13.11 -10.53 24.33
C VAL A 169 -13.25 -11.70 25.31
N LEU A 170 -12.20 -11.92 26.10
CA LEU A 170 -12.18 -12.94 27.15
C LEU A 170 -12.38 -12.30 28.53
N GLU A 171 -13.52 -12.57 29.15
CA GLU A 171 -13.84 -12.17 30.53
C GLU A 171 -12.88 -12.80 31.55
N THR A 172 -12.56 -14.08 31.34
CA THR A 172 -11.48 -14.76 32.04
C THR A 172 -10.22 -14.76 31.17
N PRO A 173 -9.06 -14.27 31.66
CA PRO A 173 -7.84 -14.25 30.87
C PRO A 173 -7.47 -15.63 30.31
N ALA A 174 -6.88 -15.65 29.12
CA ALA A 174 -6.38 -16.87 28.49
C ALA A 174 -5.38 -17.60 29.43
N PRO A 175 -5.46 -18.93 29.55
CA PRO A 175 -4.70 -19.71 30.54
C PRO A 175 -3.20 -19.67 30.28
N ILE A 176 -2.38 -19.38 31.30
CA ILE A 176 -0.91 -19.29 31.23
C ILE A 176 -0.32 -20.54 30.57
N ALA A 177 0.62 -20.31 29.64
CA ALA A 177 1.23 -21.37 28.88
C ALA A 177 2.29 -22.04 29.74
N GLU A 178 2.74 -23.23 29.34
CA GLU A 178 3.80 -23.93 30.05
C GLU A 178 5.06 -23.06 30.12
N GLN A 179 5.58 -22.89 31.33
CA GLN A 179 6.77 -22.08 31.59
C GLN A 179 8.02 -22.81 31.14
N VAL A 180 8.87 -22.11 30.38
CA VAL A 180 10.18 -22.60 29.96
C VAL A 180 11.24 -21.67 30.54
N GLY A 181 11.89 -22.09 31.63
CA GLY A 181 12.85 -21.26 32.34
C GLY A 181 12.17 -20.03 32.95
N VAL A 182 12.61 -18.82 32.58
CA VAL A 182 12.04 -17.54 33.05
C VAL A 182 11.03 -16.93 32.07
N TYR A 183 10.68 -17.66 31.01
CA TYR A 183 9.86 -17.18 29.91
C TYR A 183 8.56 -17.99 29.76
N LEU A 184 7.55 -17.31 29.21
CA LEU A 184 6.29 -17.88 28.77
C LEU A 184 6.14 -17.65 27.26
N PRO A 185 5.63 -18.63 26.50
CA PRO A 185 5.15 -18.36 25.13
C PRO A 185 4.12 -17.22 25.15
N TYR A 186 4.38 -16.19 24.36
CA TYR A 186 3.51 -15.00 24.32
C TYR A 186 2.18 -15.32 23.66
N ARG A 187 1.09 -14.80 24.23
CA ARG A 187 -0.22 -14.77 23.59
C ARG A 187 -1.04 -13.57 24.08
N PRO A 188 -2.00 -13.11 23.27
CA PRO A 188 -3.00 -12.18 23.76
C PRO A 188 -3.77 -12.76 24.96
N SER A 189 -3.83 -12.03 26.06
CA SER A 189 -4.44 -12.51 27.31
C SER A 189 -5.95 -12.26 27.39
N ARG A 190 -6.47 -11.29 26.62
CA ARG A 190 -7.87 -10.83 26.70
C ARG A 190 -8.64 -10.90 25.39
N ILE A 191 -7.99 -11.19 24.28
CA ILE A 191 -8.62 -11.15 22.96
C ILE A 191 -8.26 -12.36 22.13
N VAL A 192 -9.20 -12.83 21.31
CA VAL A 192 -8.99 -13.90 20.33
C VAL A 192 -9.45 -13.42 18.97
N PHE A 193 -8.52 -13.43 18.01
CA PHE A 193 -8.85 -13.16 16.61
C PHE A 193 -9.17 -14.48 15.91
N GLU A 194 -10.31 -14.56 15.23
CA GLU A 194 -10.69 -15.79 14.49
C GLU A 194 -9.84 -16.00 13.23
N ALA A 195 -9.54 -14.91 12.52
CA ALA A 195 -8.89 -14.96 11.21
C ALA A 195 -7.38 -14.64 11.24
N ALA A 196 -6.86 -14.07 12.32
CA ALA A 196 -5.45 -13.67 12.39
C ALA A 196 -4.55 -14.89 12.60
N GLY A 197 -3.43 -14.92 11.88
CA GLY A 197 -2.41 -15.94 12.06
C GLY A 197 -1.51 -15.69 13.26
N GLU A 198 -0.81 -16.73 13.71
CA GLU A 198 0.27 -16.62 14.68
C GLU A 198 1.44 -15.79 14.15
N HIS A 199 2.26 -15.29 15.07
CA HIS A 199 3.46 -14.57 14.71
C HIS A 199 4.51 -15.53 14.09
N PRO A 200 5.20 -15.16 13.00
CA PRO A 200 6.12 -16.06 12.28
C PRO A 200 7.34 -16.49 13.11
N THR A 201 7.70 -15.68 14.11
CA THR A 201 8.71 -16.01 15.12
C THR A 201 8.02 -16.36 16.42
N SER A 202 8.50 -17.39 17.13
CA SER A 202 8.05 -17.72 18.48
C SER A 202 8.34 -16.56 19.43
N LEU A 203 7.29 -15.85 19.83
CA LEU A 203 7.38 -14.75 20.79
C LEU A 203 7.29 -15.29 22.21
N VAL A 204 8.01 -14.63 23.11
CA VAL A 204 7.99 -14.95 24.53
C VAL A 204 7.87 -13.68 25.36
N GLU A 205 7.36 -13.82 26.56
CA GLU A 205 7.34 -12.78 27.59
C GLU A 205 7.90 -13.31 28.91
N SER A 206 8.27 -12.41 29.83
CA SER A 206 8.69 -12.83 31.17
C SER A 206 7.50 -13.34 31.97
N VAL A 207 7.75 -14.27 32.91
CA VAL A 207 6.71 -14.75 33.84
C VAL A 207 6.03 -13.61 34.59
N ALA A 208 6.78 -12.58 34.98
CA ALA A 208 6.24 -11.40 35.66
C ALA A 208 5.21 -10.66 34.78
N MET A 209 5.51 -10.46 33.49
CA MET A 209 4.58 -9.81 32.56
C MET A 209 3.34 -10.67 32.31
N GLY A 210 3.52 -11.96 32.00
CA GLY A 210 2.41 -12.87 31.70
C GLY A 210 1.49 -13.17 32.89
N SER A 211 1.91 -12.84 34.11
CA SER A 211 1.07 -12.96 35.32
C SER A 211 0.01 -11.87 35.46
N ILE A 212 0.16 -10.76 34.72
CA ILE A 212 -0.76 -9.63 34.77
C ILE A 212 -1.55 -9.62 33.46
N PRO A 213 -2.87 -9.89 33.50
CA PRO A 213 -3.67 -9.83 32.29
C PRO A 213 -3.78 -8.38 31.80
N ALA A 214 -3.84 -8.22 30.47
CA ALA A 214 -4.15 -6.95 29.86
C ALA A 214 -5.57 -6.47 30.29
N PRO A 215 -5.87 -5.17 30.22
CA PRO A 215 -7.23 -4.67 30.45
C PRO A 215 -8.17 -5.16 29.34
N ILE A 216 -9.48 -5.19 29.59
CA ILE A 216 -10.45 -5.50 28.54
C ILE A 216 -10.51 -4.31 27.56
N PRO A 217 -10.15 -4.50 26.26
CA PRO A 217 -10.16 -3.40 25.31
C PRO A 217 -11.58 -3.14 24.77
N SER A 218 -11.75 -1.95 24.20
CA SER A 218 -13.01 -1.51 23.57
C SER A 218 -12.83 -1.01 22.13
N HIS A 219 -11.60 -0.81 21.68
CA HIS A 219 -11.32 -0.31 20.33
C HIS A 219 -11.38 -1.43 19.29
N ILE A 220 -12.05 -1.18 18.17
CA ILE A 220 -12.12 -2.09 17.03
C ILE A 220 -11.36 -1.43 15.87
N PRO A 221 -10.16 -1.92 15.51
CA PRO A 221 -9.41 -1.41 14.38
C PRO A 221 -10.17 -1.58 13.08
N HIS A 222 -10.01 -0.64 12.15
CA HIS A 222 -10.55 -0.71 10.80
C HIS A 222 -9.39 -0.75 9.81
N LEU A 223 -9.17 -1.93 9.22
CA LEU A 223 -8.03 -2.19 8.34
C LEU A 223 -8.51 -2.78 7.01
N PRO A 224 -7.70 -2.69 5.94
CA PRO A 224 -8.00 -3.41 4.71
C PRO A 224 -8.09 -4.91 4.97
N GLU A 225 -9.11 -5.58 4.43
CA GLU A 225 -9.40 -7.01 4.65
C GLU A 225 -8.16 -7.91 4.53
N ARG A 226 -7.33 -7.66 3.52
CA ARG A 226 -6.11 -8.45 3.27
C ARG A 226 -5.09 -8.39 4.39
N THR A 227 -5.11 -7.33 5.20
CA THR A 227 -4.17 -7.18 6.32
C THR A 227 -4.28 -8.34 7.31
N VAL A 228 -5.50 -8.85 7.48
CA VAL A 228 -5.78 -10.02 8.31
C VAL A 228 -5.80 -11.29 7.47
N SER A 229 -6.54 -11.33 6.36
CA SER A 229 -6.73 -12.57 5.57
C SER A 229 -5.45 -13.09 4.91
N GLU A 230 -4.55 -12.20 4.49
CA GLU A 230 -3.22 -12.54 3.95
C GLU A 230 -2.13 -12.56 5.04
N ARG A 231 -2.51 -12.43 6.32
CA ARG A 231 -1.60 -12.49 7.48
C ARG A 231 -0.44 -11.48 7.39
N LEU A 232 -0.71 -10.27 6.90
CA LEU A 232 0.27 -9.17 6.87
C LEU A 232 0.60 -8.67 8.27
N LEU A 233 -0.33 -8.88 9.21
CA LEU A 233 -0.17 -8.74 10.65
C LEU A 233 -0.52 -10.07 11.33
N SER A 234 0.27 -10.43 12.32
CA SER A 234 -0.04 -11.52 13.25
C SER A 234 -1.00 -11.07 14.36
N SER A 235 -1.55 -12.03 15.10
CA SER A 235 -2.43 -11.79 16.25
C SER A 235 -1.80 -10.86 17.30
N SER A 236 -0.51 -11.06 17.64
CA SER A 236 0.21 -10.21 18.60
C SER A 236 0.40 -8.78 18.09
N GLN A 237 0.62 -8.61 16.79
CA GLN A 237 0.76 -7.27 16.20
C GLN A 237 -0.59 -6.55 16.10
N LEU A 238 -1.67 -7.29 15.80
CA LEU A 238 -3.04 -6.75 15.81
C LEU A 238 -3.48 -6.36 17.23
N GLU A 239 -3.11 -7.15 18.23
CA GLU A 239 -3.34 -6.80 19.64
C GLU A 239 -2.75 -5.43 20.00
N THR A 240 -1.56 -5.12 19.50
CA THR A 240 -0.95 -3.79 19.68
C THR A 240 -1.83 -2.67 19.10
N VAL A 241 -2.43 -2.88 17.93
CA VAL A 241 -3.33 -1.88 17.31
C VAL A 241 -4.60 -1.69 18.14
N VAL A 242 -5.17 -2.78 18.65
CA VAL A 242 -6.33 -2.76 19.55
C VAL A 242 -6.03 -1.93 20.80
N TYR A 243 -4.93 -2.22 21.50
CA TYR A 243 -4.62 -1.53 22.76
C TYR A 243 -4.15 -0.10 22.57
N ALA A 244 -3.41 0.22 21.50
CA ALA A 244 -3.06 1.59 21.18
C ALA A 244 -4.33 2.43 20.96
N GLY A 245 -5.26 1.94 20.15
CA GLY A 245 -6.55 2.60 19.93
C GLY A 245 -7.38 2.72 21.22
N HIS A 246 -7.43 1.66 22.05
CA HIS A 246 -8.12 1.70 23.33
C HIS A 246 -7.54 2.75 24.27
N ALA A 247 -6.21 2.85 24.40
CA ALA A 247 -5.55 3.85 25.24
C ALA A 247 -5.96 5.27 24.84
N TRP A 248 -6.09 5.56 23.54
CA TRP A 248 -6.46 6.90 23.04
C TRP A 248 -7.93 7.28 23.22
N THR A 249 -8.79 6.32 23.57
CA THR A 249 -10.15 6.61 24.02
C THR A 249 -10.19 7.22 25.43
N GLN A 250 -9.08 7.13 26.17
CA GLN A 250 -8.99 7.53 27.57
C GLN A 250 -8.11 8.78 27.74
N PHE A 251 -8.38 9.53 28.81
CA PHE A 251 -7.57 10.66 29.23
C PHE A 251 -6.69 10.27 30.43
N ILE A 252 -5.53 10.91 30.54
CA ILE A 252 -4.71 10.91 31.76
C ILE A 252 -5.52 11.64 32.84
N PRO A 253 -5.70 11.07 34.05
CA PRO A 253 -6.42 11.74 35.12
C PRO A 253 -5.77 13.07 35.50
N GLY A 254 -6.56 14.15 35.53
CA GLY A 254 -6.10 15.49 35.89
C GLY A 254 -6.09 16.49 34.72
N MET A 255 -5.65 17.70 35.04
CA MET A 255 -5.50 18.82 34.12
C MET A 255 -4.03 19.24 34.12
N PHE A 256 -3.49 19.57 32.94
CA PHE A 256 -2.07 19.78 32.77
C PHE A 256 -1.75 20.97 31.87
N THR A 257 -0.62 21.61 32.14
CA THR A 257 0.08 22.50 31.21
C THR A 257 1.41 21.88 30.78
N CYS A 258 1.91 22.27 29.60
CA CYS A 258 3.23 21.83 29.17
C CYS A 258 4.28 22.49 30.06
N ASP A 259 5.28 21.71 30.48
CA ASP A 259 6.47 22.28 31.11
C ASP A 259 7.10 23.31 30.17
N LYS A 260 7.53 24.44 30.73
CA LYS A 260 8.25 25.48 29.98
C LYS A 260 9.66 24.99 29.62
N GLU A 261 10.22 24.10 30.43
CA GLU A 261 11.54 23.51 30.22
C GLU A 261 11.39 22.00 29.95
N GLY A 262 11.34 21.63 28.67
CA GLY A 262 11.36 20.22 28.24
C GLY A 262 10.05 19.72 27.63
N VAL A 263 9.79 18.41 27.78
CA VAL A 263 8.67 17.70 27.14
C VAL A 263 7.65 17.15 28.15
N GLY A 264 7.73 17.60 29.41
CA GLY A 264 6.90 17.14 30.51
C GLY A 264 5.51 17.78 30.56
N LEU A 265 4.64 17.19 31.37
CA LEU A 265 3.34 17.75 31.75
C LEU A 265 3.34 18.05 33.24
N VAL A 266 2.89 19.25 33.61
CA VAL A 266 2.75 19.69 35.01
C VAL A 266 1.27 19.75 35.36
N LEU A 267 0.90 19.26 36.55
CA LEU A 267 -0.47 19.37 37.05
C LEU A 267 -0.86 20.84 37.22
N ASP A 268 -1.95 21.23 36.58
CA ASP A 268 -2.46 22.59 36.57
C ASP A 268 -3.97 22.57 36.42
N ALA A 269 -4.69 23.05 37.43
CA ALA A 269 -6.15 23.10 37.45
C ALA A 269 -6.72 23.98 36.31
N ALA A 270 -5.96 24.98 35.83
CA ALA A 270 -6.34 25.82 34.71
C ALA A 270 -5.87 25.26 33.35
N GLY A 271 -5.20 24.10 33.35
CA GLY A 271 -4.65 23.45 32.17
C GLY A 271 -5.71 22.74 31.32
N ARG A 272 -5.30 21.65 30.65
CA ARG A 272 -6.19 20.82 29.82
C ARG A 272 -5.94 19.33 30.04
N GLN A 273 -6.90 18.52 29.64
CA GLN A 273 -6.74 17.06 29.64
C GLN A 273 -5.83 16.61 28.49
N TYR A 274 -5.05 15.57 28.73
CA TYR A 274 -4.22 14.91 27.73
C TYR A 274 -4.68 13.46 27.57
N ARG A 275 -4.73 12.96 26.33
CA ARG A 275 -5.04 11.53 26.08
C ARG A 275 -3.88 10.66 26.56
N LYS A 276 -4.17 9.43 26.99
CA LYS A 276 -3.11 8.49 27.36
C LYS A 276 -2.23 8.18 26.14
N GLY A 277 -0.93 8.04 26.36
CA GLY A 277 -0.03 7.46 25.36
C GLY A 277 -0.10 5.93 25.37
N PHE A 278 0.47 5.31 24.34
CA PHE A 278 0.71 3.86 24.32
C PHE A 278 2.22 3.62 24.17
N PHE A 279 2.79 2.80 25.05
CA PHE A 279 4.21 2.46 25.03
C PHE A 279 4.40 1.04 24.47
N LEU A 280 5.12 0.95 23.35
CA LEU A 280 5.43 -0.31 22.69
C LEU A 280 6.85 -0.77 23.05
N GLY A 281 6.94 -1.70 24.00
CA GLY A 281 8.19 -2.21 24.56
C GLY A 281 8.70 -3.52 23.96
N ASP A 282 8.09 -4.01 22.87
CA ASP A 282 8.39 -5.35 22.33
C ASP A 282 9.86 -5.52 21.95
N GLY A 283 10.36 -6.75 22.05
CA GLY A 283 11.73 -7.11 21.66
C GLY A 283 12.03 -6.92 20.17
N THR A 284 13.29 -7.17 19.78
CA THR A 284 13.64 -7.33 18.37
C THR A 284 12.93 -8.56 17.79
N GLY A 285 12.58 -8.53 16.50
CA GLY A 285 11.87 -9.64 15.85
C GLY A 285 10.34 -9.63 15.98
N ALA A 286 9.75 -8.91 16.94
CA ALA A 286 8.29 -8.77 17.07
C ALA A 286 7.63 -7.89 15.98
N GLY A 287 8.44 -7.15 15.21
CA GLY A 287 7.94 -6.30 14.13
C GLY A 287 7.36 -4.96 14.58
N LYS A 288 8.01 -4.28 15.54
CA LYS A 288 7.62 -2.94 16.03
C LYS A 288 7.30 -1.92 14.94
N GLY A 289 8.13 -1.84 13.91
CA GLY A 289 7.85 -0.94 12.78
C GLY A 289 6.53 -1.27 12.08
N ARG A 290 6.20 -2.56 11.94
CA ARG A 290 4.92 -3.01 11.39
C ARG A 290 3.74 -2.66 12.28
N GLN A 291 3.87 -2.83 13.60
CA GLN A 291 2.86 -2.42 14.58
C GLN A 291 2.59 -0.91 14.51
N VAL A 292 3.65 -0.09 14.50
CA VAL A 292 3.54 1.38 14.37
C VAL A 292 2.89 1.77 13.04
N ALA A 293 3.28 1.14 11.94
CA ALA A 293 2.67 1.38 10.63
C ALA A 293 1.17 1.02 10.62
N ALA A 294 0.78 -0.09 11.24
CA ALA A 294 -0.61 -0.52 11.34
C ALA A 294 -1.46 0.44 12.20
N ILE A 295 -0.89 0.91 13.30
CA ILE A 295 -1.48 1.93 14.14
C ILE A 295 -1.73 3.23 13.37
N ILE A 296 -0.74 3.71 12.58
CA ILE A 296 -0.91 4.88 11.73
C ILE A 296 -1.99 4.63 10.69
N LEU A 297 -2.00 3.45 10.06
CA LEU A 297 -2.99 3.08 9.06
C LEU A 297 -4.42 3.06 9.63
N ASP A 298 -4.64 2.48 10.81
CA ASP A 298 -5.96 2.47 11.47
C ASP A 298 -6.47 3.90 11.72
N ASN A 299 -5.63 4.76 12.29
CA ASN A 299 -5.97 6.17 12.49
C ASN A 299 -6.24 6.90 11.18
N TRP A 300 -5.41 6.65 10.17
CA TRP A 300 -5.60 7.19 8.84
C TRP A 300 -6.90 6.69 8.22
N LEU A 301 -7.34 5.47 8.45
CA LEU A 301 -8.62 5.01 7.92
C LEU A 301 -9.81 5.60 8.71
N ALA A 302 -9.62 5.85 10.01
CA ALA A 302 -10.59 6.49 10.92
C ALA A 302 -10.67 8.03 10.83
N GLY A 303 -10.23 8.65 9.74
CA GLY A 303 -10.33 10.12 9.56
C GLY A 303 -9.11 10.93 10.04
N ARG A 304 -8.22 10.37 10.86
CA ARG A 304 -7.08 11.08 11.47
C ARG A 304 -5.87 11.06 10.53
N ARG A 305 -5.79 12.07 9.66
CA ARG A 305 -4.82 12.18 8.53
C ARG A 305 -3.46 12.79 8.89
N LYS A 306 -3.13 12.96 10.16
CA LYS A 306 -1.85 13.54 10.59
C LYS A 306 -1.11 12.57 11.49
N ALA A 307 0.10 12.19 11.11
CA ALA A 307 1.00 11.34 11.87
C ALA A 307 2.44 11.82 11.69
N ILE A 308 3.24 11.72 12.76
CA ILE A 308 4.68 12.01 12.73
C ILE A 308 5.39 10.75 13.22
N TRP A 309 6.31 10.25 12.41
CA TRP A 309 7.18 9.13 12.78
C TRP A 309 8.59 9.68 12.99
N VAL A 310 9.06 9.69 14.24
CA VAL A 310 10.41 10.12 14.59
C VAL A 310 11.30 8.89 14.75
N SER A 311 12.34 8.78 13.92
CA SER A 311 13.36 7.74 14.03
C SER A 311 14.74 8.35 14.29
N LYS A 312 15.64 7.58 14.90
CA LYS A 312 16.98 8.07 15.28
C LYS A 312 17.91 8.30 14.09
N ASN A 313 17.78 7.51 13.02
CA ASN A 313 18.71 7.53 11.88
C ASN A 313 18.02 7.20 10.55
N GLU A 314 18.74 7.41 9.45
CA GLU A 314 18.26 7.18 8.08
C GLU A 314 18.01 5.69 7.77
N ALA A 315 18.76 4.77 8.39
CA ALA A 315 18.51 3.33 8.23
C ALA A 315 17.09 2.96 8.72
N LEU A 316 16.66 3.54 9.84
CA LEU A 316 15.31 3.38 10.36
C LEU A 316 14.23 4.06 9.50
N HIS A 317 14.60 5.04 8.65
CA HIS A 317 13.67 5.59 7.66
C HIS A 317 13.35 4.54 6.59
N ALA A 318 14.36 3.81 6.10
CA ALA A 318 14.14 2.70 5.16
C ALA A 318 13.29 1.58 5.78
N ASP A 319 13.49 1.28 7.07
CA ASP A 319 12.64 0.32 7.81
C ASP A 319 11.20 0.80 7.93
N ALA A 320 10.97 2.08 8.24
CA ALA A 320 9.63 2.67 8.29
C ALA A 320 8.92 2.61 6.92
N VAL A 321 9.65 2.89 5.83
CA VAL A 321 9.15 2.73 4.45
C VAL A 321 8.77 1.27 4.17
N ARG A 322 9.63 0.31 4.53
CA ARG A 322 9.38 -1.13 4.35
C ARG A 322 8.14 -1.57 5.11
N ASP A 323 7.97 -1.15 6.36
CA ASP A 323 6.83 -1.53 7.18
C ASP A 323 5.51 -0.88 6.74
N TRP A 324 5.55 0.37 6.32
CA TRP A 324 4.39 1.05 5.74
C TRP A 324 3.96 0.41 4.42
N THR A 325 4.92 0.10 3.53
CA THR A 325 4.62 -0.50 2.23
C THR A 325 4.12 -1.93 2.33
N ALA A 326 4.57 -2.69 3.32
CA ALA A 326 4.09 -4.04 3.57
C ALA A 326 2.59 -4.08 3.94
N LEU A 327 2.02 -3.00 4.47
CA LEU A 327 0.58 -2.88 4.74
C LEU A 327 -0.21 -2.28 3.57
N GLY A 328 0.45 -2.04 2.43
CA GLY A 328 -0.18 -1.48 1.24
C GLY A 328 0.01 0.02 1.04
N GLY A 329 0.74 0.67 1.94
CA GLY A 329 1.17 2.04 1.77
C GLY A 329 2.14 2.22 0.60
N MET A 330 2.34 3.46 0.15
CA MET A 330 3.37 3.79 -0.84
C MET A 330 4.61 4.30 -0.13
N ALA A 331 5.80 3.97 -0.65
CA ALA A 331 7.06 4.49 -0.10
C ALA A 331 7.10 6.03 -0.06
N ALA A 332 6.39 6.68 -0.98
CA ALA A 332 6.28 8.12 -1.04
C ALA A 332 5.41 8.74 0.08
N ASP A 333 4.63 7.95 0.82
CA ASP A 333 3.85 8.48 1.94
C ASP A 333 4.74 8.76 3.16
N VAL A 334 5.91 8.10 3.24
CA VAL A 334 6.89 8.30 4.32
C VAL A 334 7.97 9.25 3.80
N GLN A 335 8.03 10.46 4.38
CA GLN A 335 8.97 11.50 3.97
C GLN A 335 9.91 11.82 5.14
N PRO A 336 11.24 11.89 4.92
CA PRO A 336 12.16 12.29 5.98
C PRO A 336 12.03 13.79 6.25
N LEU A 337 12.01 14.17 7.53
CA LEU A 337 11.84 15.56 7.97
C LEU A 337 12.95 16.49 7.44
N SER A 338 14.13 15.95 7.15
CA SER A 338 15.26 16.68 6.56
C SER A 338 14.96 17.33 5.20
N ARG A 339 13.81 17.03 4.57
CA ARG A 339 13.34 17.67 3.33
C ARG A 339 12.71 19.05 3.53
N TRP A 340 12.37 19.41 4.77
CA TRP A 340 11.89 20.74 5.12
C TRP A 340 13.01 21.49 5.84
N LYS A 341 13.16 22.79 5.54
CA LYS A 341 14.06 23.60 6.34
C LYS A 341 13.49 23.77 7.75
N ILE A 342 14.37 24.00 8.71
CA ILE A 342 13.97 24.44 10.04
C ILE A 342 13.09 25.69 9.88
N ASP A 343 12.01 25.76 10.65
CA ASP A 343 11.00 26.82 10.65
C ASP A 343 10.10 26.93 9.40
N GLU A 344 10.21 26.02 8.42
CA GLU A 344 9.27 25.94 7.30
C GLU A 344 8.08 24.99 7.62
N PRO A 345 6.84 25.31 7.19
CA PRO A 345 5.69 24.43 7.35
C PRO A 345 5.90 23.08 6.63
N VAL A 346 5.63 21.98 7.34
CA VAL A 346 5.57 20.64 6.75
C VAL A 346 4.31 20.56 5.87
N THR A 347 4.50 20.32 4.56
CA THR A 347 3.48 20.40 3.49
C THR A 347 3.28 19.10 2.76
#